data_AF-A0A1B6KY24-F1
#
_entry.id   AF-A0A1B6KY24-F1
#
_cell.length_a   1.000
_cell.length_b   1.000
_cell.length_c   1.000
_cell.angle_alpha   90.00
_cell.angle_beta   90.00
_cell.angle_gamma   90.00
#
_symmetry.space_group_name_H-M   'P 1'
#
loop_
_entity.id
_entity.type
_entity.pdbx_description
1 polymer ?
#
loop_
_entity_poly.entity_id
_entity_poly.type
_entity_poly.pdbx_seq_one_letter_code
_entity_poly.pdbx_strand_id
1 'polypeptide(L)'
;WHREYNRIIDRFQSTVVGQFLGHTHRDQFYVYYSPRTYEPVSVAWNGGSVTPFTNVNPNYRIYTVNKLTLEVEDFDTYTYNLTEANQTPDSPPRWIKLYSFKEAYDVPSLRPRDIDLLAKKMSNDDQLFNKYFLYYMKNSDIAFVKGCDKHCREKQLCKVVAAPT
;
A
#
# COMPACT_ATOMS: atom_id res chain seq x y z
N TRP A 1 -4.85 -22.34 0.76
CA TRP A 1 -4.04 -21.72 1.84
C TRP A 1 -4.61 -20.38 2.29
N HIS A 2 -4.82 -19.42 1.39
CA HIS A 2 -5.40 -18.10 1.71
C HIS A 2 -6.63 -18.11 2.63
N ARG A 3 -7.65 -18.91 2.31
CA ARG A 3 -8.87 -19.05 3.13
C ARG A 3 -8.57 -19.40 4.59
N GLU A 4 -7.63 -20.31 4.82
CA GLU A 4 -7.28 -20.72 6.19
C GLU A 4 -6.45 -19.64 6.91
N TYR A 5 -5.57 -18.95 6.19
CA TYR A 5 -4.87 -17.78 6.73
C TYR A 5 -5.85 -16.69 7.18
N ASN A 6 -6.87 -16.38 6.38
CA ASN A 6 -7.90 -15.41 6.76
C ASN A 6 -8.67 -15.83 8.02
N ARG A 7 -8.95 -17.13 8.20
CA ARG A 7 -9.59 -17.63 9.43
C ARG A 7 -8.70 -17.45 10.65
N ILE A 8 -7.38 -17.59 10.52
CA ILE A 8 -6.42 -17.34 11.59
C ILE A 8 -6.43 -15.84 11.93
N ILE A 9 -6.32 -14.96 10.92
CA ILE A 9 -6.35 -13.50 11.13
C ILE A 9 -7.66 -13.07 11.79
N ASP A 10 -8.82 -13.56 11.32
CA ASP A 10 -10.12 -13.27 11.95
C ASP A 10 -10.19 -13.77 13.40
N ARG A 11 -9.68 -14.98 13.68
CA ARG A 11 -9.70 -15.58 15.02
C ARG A 11 -8.79 -14.86 16.02
N PHE A 12 -7.68 -14.30 15.55
CA PHE A 12 -6.65 -13.64 16.38
C PHE A 12 -6.56 -12.13 16.12
N GLN A 13 -7.64 -11.52 15.63
CA GLN A 13 -7.68 -10.09 15.30
C GLN A 13 -7.39 -9.15 16.49
N SER A 14 -7.60 -9.61 17.73
CA SER A 14 -7.25 -8.86 18.96
C SER A 14 -5.78 -9.03 19.39
N THR A 15 -5.02 -9.86 18.69
CA THR A 15 -3.62 -10.19 19.02
C THR A 15 -2.67 -9.77 17.89
N VAL A 16 -3.07 -9.95 16.63
CA VAL A 16 -2.28 -9.55 15.47
C VAL A 16 -2.49 -8.07 15.19
N VAL A 17 -1.49 -7.25 15.53
CA VAL A 17 -1.55 -5.78 15.41
C VAL A 17 -0.93 -5.22 14.12
N GLY A 18 -0.34 -6.07 13.29
CA GLY A 18 0.25 -5.66 12.02
C GLY A 18 0.55 -6.84 11.08
N GLN A 19 0.36 -6.62 9.79
CA GLN A 19 0.72 -7.57 8.73
C GLN A 19 1.55 -6.84 7.66
N PHE A 20 2.74 -7.36 7.37
CA PHE A 20 3.69 -6.76 6.43
C PHE A 20 4.03 -7.75 5.33
N LEU A 21 3.79 -7.36 4.08
CA LEU A 21 3.92 -8.18 2.90
C LEU A 21 4.91 -7.57 1.90
N GLY A 22 5.29 -8.36 0.91
CA GLY A 22 6.16 -7.95 -0.20
C GLY A 22 5.78 -8.67 -1.49
N HIS A 23 6.78 -9.14 -2.23
CA HIS A 23 6.67 -9.97 -3.45
C HIS A 23 6.07 -9.29 -4.69
N THR A 24 5.01 -8.49 -4.57
CA THR A 24 4.33 -7.90 -5.74
C THR A 24 5.10 -6.73 -6.36
N HIS A 25 6.08 -6.18 -5.63
CA HIS A 25 6.87 -5.01 -6.01
C HIS A 25 6.03 -3.73 -6.20
N ARG A 26 4.85 -3.69 -5.60
CA ARG A 26 3.92 -2.55 -5.67
C ARG A 26 3.59 -2.06 -4.28
N ASP A 27 3.42 -0.75 -4.15
CA ASP A 27 2.94 -0.15 -2.92
C ASP A 27 1.42 -0.32 -2.85
N GLN A 28 0.94 -1.14 -1.94
CA GLN A 28 -0.48 -1.46 -1.84
C GLN A 28 -0.83 -1.90 -0.42
N PHE A 29 -2.12 -1.92 -0.13
CA PHE A 29 -2.65 -2.43 1.12
C PHE A 29 -3.87 -3.29 0.86
N TYR A 30 -4.17 -4.14 1.84
CA TYR A 30 -5.24 -5.13 1.77
C TYR A 30 -6.05 -5.09 3.06
N VAL A 31 -7.35 -4.90 2.95
CA VAL A 31 -8.28 -4.99 4.08
C VAL A 31 -8.77 -6.43 4.18
N TYR A 32 -8.62 -7.02 5.37
CA TYR A 32 -9.12 -8.34 5.71
C TYR A 32 -10.45 -8.19 6.43
N TYR A 33 -11.43 -9.01 6.04
CA TYR A 33 -12.79 -8.97 6.60
C TYR A 33 -13.11 -10.27 7.33
N SER A 34 -13.94 -10.16 8.37
CA SER A 34 -14.47 -11.34 9.04
C SER A 34 -15.42 -12.10 8.10
N PRO A 35 -15.28 -13.42 7.91
CA PRO A 35 -16.24 -14.19 7.14
C PRO A 35 -17.61 -14.34 7.85
N ARG A 36 -17.71 -13.95 9.13
CA ARG A 36 -18.94 -14.05 9.92
C ARG A 36 -19.74 -12.75 9.97
N THR A 37 -19.06 -11.62 10.17
CA THR A 37 -19.70 -10.31 10.33
C THR A 37 -19.51 -9.39 9.13
N TYR A 38 -18.58 -9.71 8.22
CA TYR A 38 -18.16 -8.85 7.10
C TYR A 38 -17.55 -7.49 7.53
N GLU A 39 -17.20 -7.33 8.81
CA GLU A 39 -16.49 -6.16 9.31
C GLU A 39 -14.98 -6.25 9.00
N PRO A 40 -14.28 -5.12 8.79
CA PRO A 40 -12.84 -5.11 8.61
C PRO A 40 -12.13 -5.46 9.92
N VAL A 41 -11.28 -6.48 9.90
CA VAL A 41 -10.63 -7.04 11.11
C VAL A 41 -9.12 -6.83 11.12
N SER A 42 -8.49 -6.63 9.95
CA SER A 42 -7.05 -6.38 9.87
C SER A 42 -6.68 -5.68 8.55
N VAL A 43 -5.46 -5.14 8.49
CA VAL A 43 -4.88 -4.57 7.28
C VAL A 43 -3.49 -5.15 7.06
N ALA A 44 -3.18 -5.52 5.82
CA ALA A 44 -1.85 -5.92 5.42
C ALA A 44 -1.22 -4.91 4.48
N TRP A 45 0.04 -4.55 4.76
CA TRP A 45 0.78 -3.51 4.06
C TRP A 45 1.84 -4.13 3.17
N ASN A 46 1.77 -3.90 1.87
CA ASN A 46 2.82 -4.28 0.93
C ASN A 46 3.78 -3.10 0.73
N GLY A 47 5.04 -3.30 1.10
CA GLY A 47 6.03 -2.23 1.12
C GLY A 47 6.62 -1.86 -0.24
N GLY A 48 6.26 -2.55 -1.34
CA GLY A 48 6.89 -2.35 -2.64
C GLY A 48 8.19 -3.14 -2.81
N SER A 49 9.21 -2.53 -3.42
CA SER A 49 10.49 -3.18 -3.72
C SER A 49 11.63 -2.20 -3.98
N VAL A 50 12.84 -2.60 -3.60
CA VAL A 50 14.07 -1.92 -4.03
C VAL A 50 14.34 -2.19 -5.52
N THR A 51 14.07 -3.40 -6.01
CA THR A 51 14.21 -3.68 -7.44
C THR A 51 13.20 -2.87 -8.27
N PRO A 52 13.62 -2.32 -9.43
CA PRO A 52 12.70 -1.63 -10.35
C PRO A 52 11.84 -2.60 -11.19
N PHE A 53 11.95 -3.91 -10.96
CA PHE A 53 11.24 -4.93 -11.72
C PHE A 53 9.71 -4.93 -11.43
N THR A 54 8.82 -4.73 -12.39
CA THR A 54 9.03 -4.03 -13.67
C THR A 54 8.41 -2.65 -13.63
N ASN A 55 9.07 -1.71 -14.30
CA ASN A 55 8.59 -0.37 -14.61
C ASN A 55 8.14 0.44 -13.39
N VAL A 56 8.84 0.29 -12.27
CA VAL A 56 8.60 1.05 -11.05
C VAL A 56 9.91 1.62 -10.52
N ASN A 57 9.86 2.75 -9.80
CA ASN A 57 11.04 3.23 -9.11
C ASN A 57 11.39 2.33 -7.91
N PRO A 58 12.67 2.22 -7.54
CA PRO A 58 13.06 1.65 -6.25
C PRO A 58 12.42 2.38 -5.08
N ASN A 59 11.99 1.65 -4.05
CA ASN A 59 11.54 2.25 -2.80
C ASN A 59 11.95 1.42 -1.57
N TYR A 60 11.90 2.06 -0.41
CA TYR A 60 11.81 1.41 0.89
C TYR A 60 10.77 2.14 1.75
N ARG A 61 10.43 1.55 2.90
CA ARG A 61 9.43 2.09 3.82
C ARG A 61 9.92 2.03 5.27
N ILE A 62 9.55 3.04 6.05
CA ILE A 62 9.78 3.12 7.49
C ILE A 62 8.41 3.18 8.17
N TYR A 63 8.12 2.24 9.06
CA TYR A 63 6.88 2.22 9.85
C TYR A 63 7.11 2.87 11.21
N THR A 64 6.20 3.76 11.59
CA THR A 64 6.10 4.29 12.96
C THR A 64 5.13 3.41 13.73
N VAL A 65 5.59 2.88 14.86
CA VAL A 65 4.85 1.89 15.65
C VAL A 65 4.74 2.35 17.09
N ASN A 66 3.55 2.23 17.67
CA ASN A 66 3.31 2.55 19.06
C ASN A 66 4.10 1.59 19.97
N LYS A 67 4.93 2.11 20.86
CA LYS A 67 5.80 1.28 21.72
C LYS A 67 5.04 0.35 22.66
N LEU A 68 3.81 0.69 23.05
CA LEU A 68 3.02 -0.07 24.02
C LEU A 68 2.04 -1.02 23.35
N THR A 69 1.27 -0.54 22.37
CA THR A 69 0.25 -1.36 21.68
C THR A 69 0.83 -2.14 20.51
N LEU A 70 2.02 -1.77 20.03
CA LEU A 70 2.67 -2.30 18.83
C LEU A 70 1.85 -2.08 17.54
N GLU A 71 0.80 -1.25 17.60
CA GLU A 71 0.00 -0.85 16.44
C GLU A 71 0.82 0.08 15.54
N VAL A 72 0.66 -0.05 14.22
CA VAL A 72 1.24 0.87 13.25
C VAL A 72 0.47 2.20 13.30
N GLU A 73 1.16 3.29 13.58
CA GLU A 73 0.58 4.63 13.69
C GLU A 73 0.62 5.39 12.36
N ASP A 74 1.69 5.22 11.58
CA ASP A 74 1.87 5.77 10.24
C ASP A 74 3.05 5.06 9.53
N PHE A 75 3.29 5.36 8.26
CA PHE A 75 4.53 5.01 7.60
C PHE A 75 4.94 6.02 6.53
N ASP A 76 6.26 6.12 6.35
CA ASP A 76 6.90 6.93 5.32
C ASP A 76 7.48 6.03 4.24
N THR A 77 7.13 6.30 2.99
CA THR A 77 7.73 5.64 1.84
C THR A 77 8.75 6.57 1.20
N TYR A 78 9.94 6.04 0.90
CA TYR A 78 11.02 6.76 0.23
C TYR A 78 11.31 6.12 -1.11
N THR A 79 11.59 6.93 -2.12
CA THR A 79 11.89 6.48 -3.48
C THR A 79 12.98 7.35 -4.09
N TYR A 80 13.54 6.95 -5.23
CA TYR A 80 14.30 7.84 -6.09
C TYR A 80 13.83 7.66 -7.53
N ASN A 81 13.92 8.72 -8.33
CA ASN A 81 13.59 8.65 -9.74
C ASN A 81 14.71 7.91 -10.49
N LEU A 82 14.40 6.74 -11.04
CA LEU A 82 15.39 5.93 -11.76
C LEU A 82 15.87 6.61 -13.06
N THR A 83 14.99 7.34 -13.75
CA THR A 83 15.33 8.12 -14.94
C THR A 83 16.30 9.24 -14.62
N GLU A 84 16.09 9.97 -13.50
CA GLU A 84 17.03 10.98 -13.00
C GLU A 84 18.39 10.34 -12.64
N ALA A 85 18.38 9.24 -11.86
CA ALA A 85 19.62 8.58 -11.43
C ALA A 85 20.46 8.05 -12.61
N ASN A 86 19.82 7.57 -13.68
CA ASN A 86 20.52 7.08 -14.87
C ASN A 86 21.24 8.19 -15.65
N GLN A 87 20.94 9.47 -15.43
CA GLN A 87 21.67 10.59 -16.04
C GLN A 87 23.04 10.80 -15.39
N THR A 88 23.25 10.30 -14.17
CA THR A 88 24.49 10.45 -13.40
C THR A 88 24.91 9.10 -12.78
N PRO A 89 25.31 8.11 -13.59
CA PRO A 89 25.53 6.73 -13.14
C PRO A 89 26.64 6.57 -12.09
N ASP A 90 27.60 7.50 -12.07
CA ASP A 90 28.72 7.49 -11.12
C ASP A 90 28.38 8.16 -9.77
N SER A 91 27.18 8.75 -9.65
CA SER A 91 26.72 9.40 -8.42
C SER A 91 25.66 8.56 -7.71
N PRO A 92 25.66 8.50 -6.36
CA PRO A 92 24.58 7.86 -5.63
C PRO A 92 23.22 8.47 -5.96
N PRO A 93 22.15 7.66 -6.11
CA PRO A 93 20.83 8.18 -6.40
C PRO A 93 20.29 9.02 -5.23
N ARG A 94 19.57 10.09 -5.56
CA ARG A 94 18.95 10.98 -4.57
C ARG A 94 17.63 10.39 -4.06
N TRP A 95 17.67 9.80 -2.87
CA TRP A 95 16.47 9.33 -2.18
C TRP A 95 15.64 10.48 -1.62
N ILE A 96 14.34 10.45 -1.88
CA ILE A 96 13.37 11.44 -1.42
C ILE A 96 12.20 10.75 -0.71
N LYS A 97 11.60 11.44 0.25
CA LYS A 97 10.31 11.02 0.83
C LYS A 97 9.24 11.15 -0.26
N LEU A 98 8.58 10.04 -0.57
CA LEU A 98 7.47 10.01 -1.52
C LEU A 98 6.17 10.46 -0.85
N TYR A 99 5.85 9.89 0.32
CA TYR A 99 4.68 10.27 1.12
C TYR A 99 4.73 9.70 2.55
N SER A 100 3.99 10.33 3.46
CA SER A 100 3.42 9.71 4.67
C SER A 100 2.01 9.21 4.34
N PHE A 101 1.63 8.02 4.80
CA PHE A 101 0.30 7.48 4.52
C PHE A 101 -0.80 8.36 5.10
N LYS A 102 -0.68 8.77 6.37
CA LYS A 102 -1.67 9.63 7.01
C LYS A 102 -1.79 10.98 6.31
N GLU A 103 -0.67 11.62 5.99
CA GLU A 103 -0.66 12.91 5.30
C GLU A 103 -1.29 12.82 3.90
N ALA A 104 -0.96 11.76 3.15
CA ALA A 104 -1.40 11.64 1.76
C ALA A 104 -2.89 11.34 1.61
N TYR A 105 -3.44 10.54 2.53
CA TYR A 105 -4.82 10.05 2.48
C TYR A 105 -5.76 10.70 3.48
N ASP A 106 -5.26 11.55 4.38
CA ASP A 106 -6.03 12.26 5.40
C ASP A 106 -6.90 11.31 6.23
N VAL A 107 -6.27 10.26 6.76
CA VAL A 107 -6.93 9.26 7.62
C VAL A 107 -6.57 9.48 9.09
N PRO A 108 -7.54 9.34 10.02
CA PRO A 108 -7.28 9.57 11.44
C PRO A 108 -6.35 8.51 12.04
N SER A 109 -6.45 7.26 11.58
CA SER A 109 -5.60 6.14 11.99
C SER A 109 -5.43 5.11 10.88
N LEU A 110 -4.51 4.16 11.10
CA LEU A 110 -4.28 3.00 10.22
C LEU A 110 -5.10 1.78 10.66
N ARG A 111 -6.13 1.96 11.50
CA ARG A 111 -7.00 0.87 11.96
C ARG A 111 -7.86 0.32 10.81
N PRO A 112 -8.26 -0.97 10.86
CA PRO A 112 -9.01 -1.61 9.78
C PRO A 112 -10.25 -0.84 9.32
N ARG A 113 -10.98 -0.23 10.26
CA ARG A 113 -12.18 0.56 9.95
C ARG A 113 -11.87 1.80 9.11
N ASP A 114 -10.83 2.55 9.45
CA ASP A 114 -10.49 3.79 8.74
C ASP A 114 -9.96 3.49 7.34
N ILE A 115 -9.19 2.40 7.21
CA ILE A 115 -8.68 1.95 5.91
C ILE A 115 -9.79 1.38 5.00
N ASP A 116 -10.79 0.70 5.58
CA ASP A 116 -11.98 0.29 4.84
C ASP A 116 -12.80 1.49 4.32
N LEU A 117 -12.96 2.53 5.15
CA LEU A 117 -13.61 3.78 4.72
C LEU A 117 -12.82 4.49 3.62
N LEU A 118 -11.49 4.52 3.72
CA LEU A 118 -10.61 5.02 2.65
C LEU A 118 -10.82 4.24 1.35
N ALA A 119 -10.85 2.90 1.41
CA ALA A 119 -11.06 2.05 0.25
C ALA A 119 -12.43 2.32 -0.43
N LYS A 120 -13.49 2.49 0.36
CA LYS A 120 -14.83 2.84 -0.11
C LYS A 120 -14.91 4.26 -0.68
N LYS A 121 -14.18 5.22 -0.13
CA LYS A 121 -14.07 6.57 -0.70
C LYS A 121 -13.35 6.51 -2.05
N MET A 122 -12.24 5.80 -2.11
CA MET A 122 -11.41 5.64 -3.31
C MET A 122 -12.15 4.98 -4.48
N SER A 123 -13.16 4.15 -4.23
CA SER A 123 -13.97 3.58 -5.32
C SER A 123 -14.80 4.61 -6.08
N ASN A 124 -15.12 5.75 -5.44
CA ASN A 124 -15.99 6.79 -6.01
C ASN A 124 -15.25 8.12 -6.28
N ASP A 125 -13.97 8.22 -5.93
CA ASP A 125 -13.16 9.43 -6.06
C ASP A 125 -11.96 9.16 -6.98
N ASP A 126 -12.05 9.71 -8.19
CA ASP A 126 -11.04 9.53 -9.24
C ASP A 126 -9.69 10.16 -8.85
N GLN A 127 -9.71 11.30 -8.17
CA GLN A 127 -8.47 11.98 -7.76
C GLN A 127 -7.76 11.17 -6.68
N LEU A 128 -8.53 10.64 -5.72
CA LEU A 128 -8.01 9.78 -4.67
C LEU A 128 -7.44 8.48 -5.24
N PHE A 129 -8.14 7.86 -6.19
CA PHE A 129 -7.63 6.67 -6.89
C PHE A 129 -6.36 6.98 -7.68
N ASN A 130 -6.30 8.10 -8.42
CA ASN A 130 -5.11 8.49 -9.18
C ASN A 130 -3.92 8.75 -8.25
N LYS A 131 -4.13 9.39 -7.09
CA LYS A 131 -3.11 9.53 -6.05
C LYS A 131 -2.63 8.17 -5.55
N TYR A 132 -3.55 7.25 -5.27
CA TYR A 132 -3.18 5.87 -4.89
C TYR A 132 -2.38 5.16 -5.98
N PHE A 133 -2.79 5.26 -7.25
CA PHE A 133 -2.10 4.62 -8.36
C PHE A 133 -0.68 5.18 -8.56
N LEU A 134 -0.49 6.49 -8.34
CA LEU A 134 0.83 7.12 -8.36
C LEU A 134 1.78 6.46 -7.35
N TYR A 135 1.33 6.27 -6.10
CA TYR A 135 2.13 5.61 -5.07
C TYR A 135 2.29 4.12 -5.33
N TYR A 136 1.24 3.44 -5.81
CA TYR A 136 1.29 2.03 -6.22
C TYR A 136 2.40 1.74 -7.24
N MET A 137 2.61 2.66 -8.17
CA MET A 137 3.70 2.61 -9.15
C MET A 137 4.98 3.32 -8.70
N LYS A 138 5.03 3.80 -7.46
CA LYS A 138 6.20 4.43 -6.82
C LYS A 138 6.67 5.67 -7.57
N ASN A 139 5.73 6.46 -8.08
CA ASN A 139 5.98 7.66 -8.90
C ASN A 139 6.84 7.39 -10.14
N SER A 140 6.67 6.21 -10.75
CA SER A 140 7.34 5.84 -11.99
C SER A 140 6.76 6.59 -13.18
N ASP A 141 7.62 7.29 -13.89
CA ASP A 141 7.32 8.01 -15.14
C ASP A 141 6.84 7.05 -16.24
N ILE A 142 7.51 5.91 -16.42
CA ILE A 142 7.13 4.88 -17.39
C ILE A 142 5.73 4.35 -17.08
N ALA A 143 5.43 4.12 -15.80
CA ALA A 143 4.12 3.64 -15.38
C ALA A 143 3.03 4.67 -15.59
N PHE A 144 3.34 5.95 -15.35
CA PHE A 144 2.42 7.05 -15.56
C PHE A 144 2.06 7.22 -17.04
N VAL A 145 3.04 7.11 -17.94
CA VAL A 145 2.83 7.13 -19.40
C VAL A 145 1.92 5.97 -19.84
N LYS A 146 2.09 4.78 -19.27
CA LYS A 146 1.21 3.64 -19.55
C LYS A 146 -0.23 3.86 -19.07
N GLY A 147 -0.40 4.60 -17.99
CA GLY A 147 -1.69 4.90 -17.38
C GLY A 147 -2.40 3.70 -16.74
N CYS A 148 -3.61 3.93 -16.25
CA CYS A 148 -4.52 2.92 -15.70
C CYS A 148 -5.91 3.17 -16.26
N ASP A 149 -6.34 2.30 -17.18
CA ASP A 149 -7.69 2.35 -17.75
C ASP A 149 -8.75 1.91 -16.74
N LYS A 150 -10.03 1.91 -17.16
CA LYS A 150 -11.14 1.51 -16.32
C LYS A 150 -10.98 0.09 -15.76
N HIS A 151 -10.52 -0.85 -16.59
CA HIS A 151 -10.31 -2.24 -16.17
C HIS A 151 -9.18 -2.36 -15.14
N CYS A 152 -8.07 -1.66 -15.36
CA CYS A 152 -6.98 -1.54 -14.41
C CYS A 152 -7.49 -0.99 -13.07
N ARG A 153 -8.28 0.09 -13.09
CA ARG A 153 -8.83 0.71 -11.89
C ARG A 153 -9.70 -0.26 -11.09
N GLU A 154 -10.67 -0.89 -11.73
CA GLU A 154 -11.55 -1.88 -11.09
C GLU A 154 -10.73 -3.01 -10.46
N LYS A 155 -9.73 -3.53 -11.17
CA LYS A 155 -8.86 -4.57 -10.66
C LYS A 155 -8.06 -4.14 -9.43
N GLN A 156 -7.55 -2.90 -9.40
CA GLN A 156 -6.82 -2.39 -8.24
C GLN A 156 -7.74 -2.17 -7.02
N LEU A 157 -8.93 -1.60 -7.23
CA LEU A 157 -9.92 -1.44 -6.17
C LEU A 157 -10.35 -2.78 -5.59
N CYS A 158 -10.63 -3.77 -6.44
CA CYS A 158 -10.97 -5.13 -6.00
C CYS A 158 -9.86 -5.76 -5.16
N LYS A 159 -8.58 -5.57 -5.55
CA LYS A 159 -7.46 -6.09 -4.76
C LYS A 159 -7.40 -5.50 -3.35
N VAL A 160 -7.72 -4.22 -3.17
CA VAL A 160 -7.67 -3.59 -1.84
C VAL A 160 -8.63 -4.27 -0.86
N VAL A 161 -9.79 -4.72 -1.32
CA VAL A 161 -10.82 -5.34 -0.47
C VAL A 161 -10.88 -6.87 -0.56
N ALA A 162 -10.18 -7.46 -1.54
CA ALA A 162 -9.99 -8.91 -1.67
C ALA A 162 -8.54 -9.24 -1.30
N ALA A 163 -8.32 -9.58 -0.03
CA ALA A 163 -7.02 -9.98 0.48
C ALA A 163 -6.31 -10.98 -0.48
N PRO A 164 -4.99 -10.90 -0.63
CA PRO A 164 -4.26 -11.55 -1.72
C PRO A 164 -4.30 -13.08 -1.56
N THR A 165 -4.73 -13.77 -2.61
CA THR A 165 -4.77 -15.23 -2.72
C THR A 165 -3.39 -15.86 -2.79
#